data_AF-A0A376P099-F1
#
_entry.id   AF-A0A376P099-F1
#
_cell.length_a   1.000
_cell.length_b   1.000
_cell.length_c   1.000
_cell.angle_alpha   90.00
_cell.angle_beta   90.00
_cell.angle_gamma   90.00
#
_symmetry.space_group_name_H-M   'P 1'
#
loop_
_entity.id
_entity.type
_entity.pdbx_description
1 polymer ?
#
loop_
_entity_poly.entity_id
_entity_poly.type
_entity_poly.pdbx_seq_one_letter_code
_entity_poly.pdbx_strand_id
1 'polypeptide(L)'
;MAAGSRQIFANEVATGAKNVGVVLFSIQDPTNIFNVISSAGNSRSVYPVMTSALHNSSWKFYARMQKIDPALDVISGQVMSHILVDVYYE
;
A
#
# COMPACT_ATOMS: atom_id res chain seq x y z
N MET A 1 -4.55 9.51 2.39
CA MET A 1 -3.31 9.05 3.04
C MET A 1 -3.32 9.42 4.51
N ALA A 2 -2.61 8.67 5.35
CA ALA A 2 -2.42 9.01 6.75
C ALA A 2 -1.67 10.34 6.90
N ALA A 3 -2.04 11.14 7.91
CA ALA A 3 -1.35 12.40 8.18
C ALA A 3 0.15 12.14 8.44
N GLY A 4 1.02 12.92 7.79
CA GLY A 4 2.48 12.75 7.91
C GLY A 4 3.09 11.60 7.09
N SER A 5 2.30 10.83 6.35
CA SER A 5 2.82 9.76 5.48
C SER A 5 2.24 9.80 4.07
N ARG A 6 3.12 9.59 3.09
CA ARG A 6 2.75 9.39 1.68
C ARG A 6 2.68 7.92 1.27
N GLN A 7 2.96 7.00 2.20
CA GLN A 7 3.06 5.56 1.92
C GLN A 7 2.07 4.72 2.71
N ILE A 8 1.43 5.31 3.72
CA ILE A 8 0.45 4.67 4.59
C ILE A 8 -0.93 5.24 4.26
N PHE A 9 -1.85 4.38 3.83
CA PHE A 9 -3.26 4.68 3.67
C PHE A 9 -3.90 4.91 5.04
N ALA A 10 -4.77 5.92 5.14
CA ALA A 10 -5.37 6.29 6.42
C ALA A 10 -6.37 5.23 6.89
N ASN A 11 -6.50 5.09 8.20
CA ASN A 11 -7.72 4.51 8.76
C ASN A 11 -8.89 5.48 8.51
N GLU A 12 -9.92 5.03 7.81
CA GLU A 12 -11.10 5.82 7.46
C GLU A 12 -12.17 5.80 8.57
N VAL A 13 -12.01 4.94 9.59
CA VAL A 13 -12.92 4.90 10.74
C VAL A 13 -12.56 6.02 11.72
N ALA A 14 -13.36 7.09 11.74
CA ALA A 14 -13.10 8.28 12.57
C ALA A 14 -12.97 7.96 14.08
N THR A 15 -13.73 7.02 14.60
CA THR A 15 -13.68 6.53 16.00
C THR A 15 -12.85 5.26 16.18
N GLY A 16 -12.16 4.82 15.12
CA GLY A 16 -11.36 3.61 15.11
C GLY A 16 -9.96 3.81 15.70
N ALA A 17 -9.09 2.84 15.40
CA ALA A 17 -7.72 2.85 15.90
C ALA A 17 -6.97 4.12 15.48
N LYS A 18 -6.08 4.58 16.37
CA LYS A 18 -5.24 5.77 16.15
C LYS A 18 -3.79 5.39 15.92
N ASN A 19 -3.08 6.26 15.19
CA ASN A 19 -1.67 6.09 14.83
C ASN A 19 -1.34 4.79 14.07
N VAL A 20 -2.33 4.22 13.38
CA VAL A 20 -2.16 3.05 12.53
C VAL A 20 -2.93 3.27 11.23
N GLY A 21 -2.34 2.84 10.12
CA GLY A 21 -2.99 2.80 8.82
C GLY A 21 -2.65 1.50 8.09
N VAL A 22 -2.95 1.45 6.81
CA VAL A 22 -2.70 0.27 5.95
C VAL A 22 -1.60 0.62 4.95
N VAL A 23 -0.72 -0.35 4.67
CA VAL A 23 0.30 -0.24 3.62
C VAL A 23 0.10 -1.37 2.62
N LEU A 24 0.33 -1.07 1.35
CA LEU A 24 0.31 -2.06 0.27
C LEU A 24 1.74 -2.25 -0.24
N PHE A 25 2.14 -3.51 -0.38
CA PHE A 25 3.46 -3.89 -0.86
C PHE A 25 3.34 -4.80 -2.08
N SER A 26 4.26 -4.63 -3.02
CA SER A 26 4.51 -5.64 -4.04
C SER A 26 5.24 -6.82 -3.43
N ILE A 27 4.78 -8.02 -3.74
CA ILE A 27 5.44 -9.30 -3.49
C ILE A 27 5.61 -10.10 -4.77
N GLN A 28 5.64 -9.40 -5.91
CA GLN A 28 5.82 -10.05 -7.21
C GLN A 28 7.16 -10.77 -7.27
N ASP A 29 8.21 -10.13 -6.77
CA ASP A 29 9.52 -10.72 -6.53
C ASP A 29 9.69 -10.94 -5.00
N PRO A 30 9.70 -12.20 -4.51
CA PRO A 30 9.90 -12.50 -3.10
C PRO A 30 11.24 -12.01 -2.53
N THR A 31 12.23 -11.77 -3.39
CA THR A 31 13.54 -11.24 -3.00
C THR A 31 13.57 -9.71 -2.96
N ASN A 32 12.59 -9.05 -3.55
CA ASN A 32 12.47 -7.60 -3.62
C ASN A 32 11.04 -7.15 -3.29
N ILE A 33 10.73 -7.16 -2.00
CA ILE A 33 9.44 -6.70 -1.46
C ILE A 33 9.53 -5.21 -1.17
N PHE A 34 8.63 -4.40 -1.76
CA PHE A 34 8.64 -2.95 -1.60
C PHE A 34 7.24 -2.35 -1.50
N ASN A 35 7.12 -1.22 -0.79
CA ASN A 35 5.88 -0.46 -0.73
C ASN A 35 5.56 0.07 -2.13
N VAL A 36 4.33 -0.16 -2.60
CA VAL A 36 3.90 0.19 -3.96
C VAL A 36 3.97 1.70 -4.24
N ILE A 37 4.00 2.53 -3.18
CA ILE A 37 4.22 3.98 -3.25
C ILE A 37 5.62 4.30 -2.70
N SER A 38 6.34 5.18 -3.39
CA SER A 38 7.60 5.78 -2.90
C SER A 38 7.36 6.75 -1.74
N SER A 39 8.41 7.12 -1.00
CA SER A 39 8.32 8.18 0.01
C SER A 39 7.90 9.54 -0.59
N ALA A 40 8.13 9.73 -1.90
CA ALA A 40 7.68 10.88 -2.66
C ALA A 40 6.18 10.84 -3.03
N GLY A 41 5.50 9.70 -2.89
CA GLY A 41 4.08 9.55 -3.26
C GLY A 41 3.83 9.02 -4.68
N ASN A 42 4.89 8.73 -5.45
CA ASN A 42 4.78 8.16 -6.80
C ASN A 42 4.65 6.63 -6.75
N SER A 43 3.89 6.06 -7.68
CA SER A 43 3.81 4.60 -7.88
C SER A 43 5.19 4.02 -8.21
N ARG A 44 5.45 2.81 -7.71
CA ARG A 44 6.68 2.04 -7.95
C ARG A 44 6.41 0.69 -8.61
N SER A 45 5.16 0.27 -8.69
CA SER A 45 4.78 -1.05 -9.20
C SER A 45 4.74 -1.07 -10.72
N VAL A 46 5.92 -1.02 -11.32
CA VAL A 46 6.12 -1.12 -12.77
C VAL A 46 6.68 -2.50 -13.08
N TYR A 47 6.03 -3.23 -13.99
CA TYR A 47 6.45 -4.57 -14.37
C TYR A 47 6.49 -4.69 -15.89
N PRO A 48 7.57 -5.27 -16.46
CA PRO A 48 7.62 -5.53 -17.89
C PRO A 48 6.57 -6.59 -18.24
N VAL A 49 5.76 -6.31 -19.27
CA VAL A 49 4.79 -7.25 -19.82
C VAL A 49 5.18 -7.52 -21.27
N MET A 50 5.54 -8.77 -21.57
CA MET A 50 5.75 -9.21 -22.95
C MET A 50 4.40 -9.42 -23.64
N THR A 51 4.35 -9.24 -24.97
CA THR A 51 3.12 -9.38 -25.77
C THR A 51 2.45 -10.75 -25.58
N SER A 52 3.24 -11.80 -25.40
CA SER A 52 2.76 -13.16 -25.14
C SER A 52 2.08 -13.36 -23.78
N ALA A 53 2.25 -12.43 -22.84
CA ALA A 53 1.72 -12.50 -21.47
C ALA A 53 0.61 -11.48 -21.18
N LEU A 54 0.23 -10.63 -22.14
CA LEU A 54 -0.74 -9.54 -21.95
C LEU A 54 -2.11 -10.01 -21.43
N HIS A 55 -2.58 -11.18 -21.88
CA HIS A 55 -3.96 -11.60 -21.62
C HIS A 55 -4.20 -12.20 -20.23
N ASN A 56 -3.16 -12.64 -19.52
CA ASN A 56 -3.28 -13.31 -18.22
C ASN A 56 -2.16 -12.91 -17.24
N SER A 57 -1.66 -11.68 -17.35
CA SER A 57 -0.68 -11.16 -16.40
C SER A 57 -1.32 -11.01 -15.02
N SER A 58 -0.60 -11.46 -13.98
CA SER A 58 -1.00 -11.30 -12.59
C SER A 58 0.13 -10.67 -11.79
N TRP A 59 -0.25 -9.76 -10.88
CA TRP A 59 0.67 -9.09 -9.97
C TRP A 59 0.24 -9.35 -8.53
N LYS A 60 1.21 -9.77 -7.72
CA LYS A 60 0.96 -10.13 -6.33
C LYS A 60 1.25 -8.94 -5.42
N PHE A 61 0.27 -8.64 -4.58
CA PHE A 61 0.38 -7.62 -3.54
C PHE A 61 -0.02 -8.22 -2.19
N TYR A 62 0.48 -7.62 -1.11
CA TYR A 62 -0.06 -7.87 0.22
C TYR A 62 -0.27 -6.55 0.96
N ALA A 63 -1.30 -6.53 1.79
CA ALA A 63 -1.58 -5.42 2.69
C ALA A 63 -1.27 -5.80 4.13
N ARG A 64 -0.81 -4.84 4.93
CA ARG A 64 -0.72 -4.99 6.39
C ARG A 64 -0.97 -3.67 7.09
N MET A 65 -1.25 -3.73 8.38
CA MET A 65 -1.27 -2.54 9.23
C MET A 65 0.16 -2.02 9.46
N GLN A 66 0.31 -0.71 9.54
CA GLN A 66 1.56 -0.05 9.87
C GLN A 66 1.34 1.18 10.75
N LYS A 67 2.19 1.30 11.78
CA LYS A 67 2.26 2.48 12.65
C LYS A 67 2.65 3.72 11.84
N ILE A 68 1.96 4.84 12.06
CA ILE A 68 2.17 6.07 11.27
C ILE A 68 3.36 6.86 11.82
N ASP A 69 3.22 7.36 13.05
CA ASP A 69 4.28 8.06 13.77
C ASP A 69 4.94 7.08 14.76
N PRO A 70 6.24 6.76 14.61
CA PRO A 70 6.92 5.84 15.50
C PRO A 70 6.97 6.33 16.96
N ALA A 71 6.87 7.64 17.21
CA ALA A 71 6.96 8.25 18.54
C ALA A 71 5.64 8.23 19.34
N LEU A 72 4.50 8.00 18.70
CA LEU A 72 3.18 7.98 19.36
C LEU A 72 2.71 6.55 19.63
N ASP A 73 1.87 6.31 20.63
CA ASP A 73 1.29 4.99 20.85
C ASP A 73 0.16 4.67 19.84
N VAL A 74 -0.09 3.38 19.61
CA VAL A 74 -1.26 2.92 18.86
C VAL A 74 -2.42 2.78 19.83
N ILE A 75 -3.55 3.42 19.53
CA ILE A 75 -4.79 3.27 20.31
C ILE A 75 -5.68 2.26 19.59
N SER A 76 -6.24 1.32 20.34
CA SER A 76 -7.08 0.24 19.81
C SER A 76 -8.37 0.77 19.17
N GLY A 77 -8.90 -0.02 18.23
CA GLY A 77 -10.14 0.27 17.52
C GLY A 77 -10.16 -0.40 16.15
N GLN A 78 -11.25 -0.20 15.40
CA GLN A 78 -11.36 -0.74 14.05
C GLN A 78 -10.39 -0.03 13.09
N VAL A 79 -9.84 -0.79 12.14
CA VAL A 79 -9.07 -0.26 11.00
C VAL A 79 -9.79 -0.64 9.71
N MET A 80 -10.14 0.35 8.90
CA MET A 80 -10.71 0.17 7.57
C MET A 80 -10.09 1.17 6.61
N SER A 81 -9.73 0.73 5.42
CA SER A 81 -9.28 1.61 4.33
C SER A 81 -9.74 1.04 3.00
N HIS A 82 -10.23 1.90 2.12
CA HIS A 82 -10.55 1.56 0.75
C HIS A 82 -9.38 1.97 -0.15
N ILE A 83 -8.74 0.99 -0.78
CA ILE A 83 -7.58 1.20 -1.65
C ILE A 83 -7.95 0.78 -3.07
N LEU A 84 -7.96 1.73 -4.00
CA LEU A 84 -8.10 1.48 -5.43
C LEU A 84 -6.70 1.29 -6.04
N VAL A 85 -6.54 0.25 -6.86
CA VAL A 85 -5.33 0.00 -7.64
C VAL A 85 -5.68 0.14 -9.11
N ASP A 86 -5.27 1.25 -9.70
CA ASP A 86 -5.41 1.49 -11.14
C ASP A 86 -4.23 0.88 -11.89
N VAL A 87 -4.53 0.25 -13.03
CA VAL A 87 -3.55 -0.37 -13.91
C VAL A 87 -3.63 0.33 -15.27
N TYR A 88 -2.48 0.81 -15.74
CA TYR A 88 -2.33 1.36 -17.08
C TYR A 88 -1.14 0.68 -17.75
N TYR A 89 -1.17 0.62 -19.07
CA TYR A 89 -0.10 0.13 -19.92
C TYR A 89 0.38 1.28 -20.79
N GLU A 90 1.70 1.41 -20.95
CA GLU A 90 2.36 2.36 -21.85
C GLU A 90 2.95 1.62 -23.05
#